data_AF-A0A0G1QPJ3-F1
#
_entry.id   AF-A0A0G1QPJ3-F1
#
_cell.length_a   1.000
_cell.length_b   1.000
_cell.length_c   1.000
_cell.angle_alpha   90.00
_cell.angle_beta   90.00
_cell.angle_gamma   90.00
#
_symmetry.space_group_name_H-M   'P 1'
#
loop_
_entity.id
_entity.type
_entity.pdbx_description
1 polymer ?
#
loop_
_entity_poly.entity_id
_entity_poly.type
_entity_poly.pdbx_seq_one_letter_code
_entity_poly.pdbx_strand_id
1 'polypeptide(L)'
;MSENIYERIHRTLSWKRIVGFNVVLLLILIVPLSVRLAQQDTENRSGSAGELEPSPIIPPPNYPVNLPTLERVNSFFGKTGDTVVLIGTNFGDYQWASKVYVGSVEAPKEAVVRWSSNIIEVKIPEGARSGKVWVSINGRQANWGGNLILYDTTRGAQVGITKISATQGRVFLISAASTKRGVVELAYVSEPITITPLSGIRIGAIEILRVELYESSGRLLPLFAEPLTLKLLP
;
A
#
# COMPACT_ATOMS: atom_id res chain seq x y z
N MET A 1 -1.90 96.64 -56.14
CA MET A 1 -2.46 96.64 -54.77
C MET A 1 -1.96 95.38 -54.07
N SER A 2 -1.13 95.53 -53.04
CA SER A 2 -0.64 94.41 -52.25
C SER A 2 -1.76 93.89 -51.37
N GLU A 3 -2.16 92.63 -51.58
CA GLU A 3 -3.19 91.96 -50.79
C GLU A 3 -2.78 91.95 -49.30
N ASN A 4 -3.68 92.39 -48.42
CA ASN A 4 -3.41 92.47 -46.99
C ASN A 4 -3.31 91.04 -46.42
N ILE A 5 -2.30 90.78 -45.58
CA ILE A 5 -1.96 89.44 -45.07
C ILE A 5 -3.15 88.79 -44.35
N TYR A 6 -4.02 89.61 -43.74
CA TYR A 6 -5.23 89.16 -43.04
C TYR A 6 -6.29 88.58 -43.98
N GLU A 7 -6.49 89.16 -45.17
CA GLU A 7 -7.45 88.63 -46.15
C GLU A 7 -6.98 87.29 -46.74
N ARG A 8 -5.65 87.17 -46.94
CA ARG A 8 -5.04 85.92 -47.39
C ARG A 8 -5.25 84.79 -46.38
N ILE A 9 -5.03 85.07 -45.09
CA ILE A 9 -5.22 84.10 -43.99
C ILE A 9 -6.69 83.65 -43.89
N HIS A 10 -7.65 84.56 -44.01
CA HIS A 10 -9.08 84.22 -43.93
C HIS A 10 -9.54 83.32 -45.08
N ARG A 11 -8.97 83.50 -46.28
CA ARG A 11 -9.28 82.68 -47.46
C ARG A 11 -8.60 81.31 -47.42
N THR A 12 -7.40 81.21 -46.85
CA THR A 12 -6.66 79.94 -46.77
C THR A 12 -7.02 79.09 -45.55
N LEU A 13 -7.32 79.72 -44.41
CA LEU A 13 -7.51 79.10 -43.10
C LEU A 13 -8.94 79.36 -42.56
N SER A 14 -9.95 78.91 -43.31
CA SER A 14 -11.35 78.95 -42.88
C SER A 14 -11.56 78.16 -41.57
N TRP A 15 -12.49 78.60 -40.71
CA TRP A 15 -12.90 77.91 -39.48
C TRP A 15 -13.16 76.41 -39.70
N LYS A 16 -13.82 76.04 -40.80
CA LYS A 16 -14.08 74.63 -41.16
C LYS A 16 -12.79 73.83 -41.37
N ARG A 17 -11.74 74.45 -41.92
CA ARG A 17 -10.41 73.83 -42.11
C ARG A 17 -9.64 73.72 -40.80
N ILE A 18 -9.76 74.69 -39.90
CA ILE A 18 -9.16 74.66 -38.56
C ILE A 18 -9.78 73.53 -37.72
N VAL A 19 -11.11 73.45 -37.71
CA VAL A 19 -11.82 72.37 -37.02
C VAL A 19 -11.47 71.01 -37.64
N GLY A 20 -11.48 70.91 -38.98
CA GLY A 20 -11.10 69.69 -39.68
C GLY A 20 -9.67 69.24 -39.35
N PHE A 21 -8.71 70.17 -39.32
CA PHE A 21 -7.33 69.88 -38.96
C PHE A 21 -7.19 69.39 -37.51
N ASN A 22 -7.87 70.03 -36.56
CA ASN A 22 -7.85 69.59 -35.15
C ASN A 22 -8.49 68.22 -34.95
N VAL A 23 -9.59 67.90 -35.67
CA VAL A 23 -10.22 66.58 -35.63
C VAL A 23 -9.27 65.51 -36.17
N VAL A 24 -8.62 65.76 -37.31
CA VAL A 24 -7.64 64.83 -37.89
C VAL A 24 -6.45 64.63 -36.95
N LEU A 25 -5.93 65.72 -36.38
CA LEU A 25 -4.81 65.66 -35.42
C LEU A 25 -5.18 64.86 -34.16
N LEU A 26 -6.41 65.05 -33.65
CA LEU A 26 -6.94 64.30 -32.52
C LEU A 26 -7.09 62.82 -32.83
N LEU A 27 -7.58 62.46 -34.02
CA LEU A 27 -7.71 61.06 -34.45
C LEU A 27 -6.34 60.38 -34.60
N ILE A 28 -5.35 61.08 -35.17
CA ILE A 28 -3.98 60.56 -35.30
C ILE A 28 -3.34 60.29 -33.93
N LEU A 29 -3.69 61.05 -32.90
CA LEU A 29 -3.18 60.87 -31.54
C LEU A 29 -3.94 59.78 -30.76
N ILE A 30 -5.28 59.79 -30.83
CA ILE A 30 -6.13 58.92 -30.03
C ILE A 30 -6.12 57.48 -30.54
N VAL A 31 -6.24 57.26 -31.86
CA VAL A 31 -6.36 55.90 -32.41
C VAL A 31 -5.18 54.99 -32.02
N PRO A 32 -3.91 55.36 -32.23
CA PRO A 32 -2.79 54.50 -31.84
C PRO A 32 -2.67 54.35 -30.31
N LEU A 33 -3.02 55.39 -29.54
CA LEU A 33 -3.05 55.30 -28.08
C LEU A 33 -4.13 54.31 -27.61
N SER A 34 -5.33 54.37 -28.17
CA SER A 34 -6.42 53.43 -27.88
C SER A 34 -6.06 52.01 -28.26
N VAL A 35 -5.44 51.78 -29.43
CA VAL A 35 -4.97 50.44 -29.83
C VAL A 35 -3.91 49.93 -28.86
N ARG A 36 -2.96 50.79 -28.47
CA ARG A 36 -1.91 50.45 -27.49
C ARG A 36 -2.50 50.08 -26.13
N LEU A 37 -3.49 50.84 -25.65
CA LEU A 37 -4.18 50.58 -24.38
C LEU A 37 -5.05 49.33 -24.46
N ALA A 38 -5.67 49.05 -25.60
CA ALA A 38 -6.48 47.85 -25.81
C ALA A 38 -5.61 46.57 -25.95
N GLN A 39 -4.38 46.71 -26.45
CA GLN A 39 -3.40 45.63 -26.54
C GLN A 39 -2.55 45.46 -25.28
N GLN A 40 -2.59 46.41 -24.36
CA GLN A 40 -2.09 46.17 -23.01
C GLN A 40 -3.02 45.15 -22.39
N ASP A 41 -2.58 43.89 -22.35
CA ASP A 41 -3.17 42.88 -21.49
C ASP A 41 -3.39 43.52 -20.13
N THR A 42 -4.62 43.49 -19.63
CA THR A 42 -4.87 43.78 -18.22
C THR A 42 -4.08 42.75 -17.43
N GLU A 43 -2.82 43.06 -17.11
CA GLU A 43 -2.08 42.38 -16.06
C GLU A 43 -2.85 42.67 -14.78
N ASN A 44 -3.87 41.86 -14.51
CA ASN A 44 -4.42 41.68 -13.17
C ASN A 44 -3.31 41.00 -12.36
N ARG A 45 -2.26 41.75 -12.02
CA ARG A 45 -1.37 41.42 -10.92
C ARG A 45 -2.12 41.73 -9.63
N SER A 46 -3.17 40.96 -9.37
CA SER A 46 -3.49 40.65 -7.99
C SER A 46 -2.28 39.89 -7.47
N GLY A 47 -1.54 40.49 -6.54
CA GLY A 47 -0.41 39.84 -5.88
C GLY A 47 -0.76 38.49 -5.23
N SER A 48 -2.03 38.12 -5.19
CA SER A 48 -2.54 36.84 -4.68
C SER A 48 -2.28 35.63 -5.58
N ALA A 49 -1.96 35.79 -6.86
CA ALA A 49 -1.69 34.65 -7.76
C ALA A 49 -0.23 34.16 -7.71
N GLY A 50 0.66 34.95 -7.07
CA GLY A 50 2.07 34.61 -6.83
C GLY A 50 2.34 34.20 -5.38
N GLU A 51 1.30 34.00 -4.57
CA GLU A 51 1.44 33.26 -3.32
C GLU A 51 1.76 31.83 -3.76
N LEU A 52 3.05 31.47 -3.77
CA LEU A 52 3.44 30.06 -3.70
C LEU A 52 2.54 29.47 -2.63
N GLU A 53 1.65 28.53 -2.99
CA GLU A 53 0.82 27.86 -2.00
C GLU A 53 1.72 27.58 -0.80
N PRO A 54 1.44 28.16 0.39
CA PRO A 54 2.34 28.01 1.51
C PRO A 54 2.55 26.51 1.65
N SER A 55 3.81 26.07 1.65
CA SER A 55 4.14 24.66 1.81
C SER A 55 3.25 24.14 2.93
N PRO A 56 2.46 23.09 2.68
CA PRO A 56 1.42 22.67 3.63
C PRO A 56 2.06 22.66 5.01
N ILE A 57 1.48 23.41 5.93
CA ILE A 57 2.00 23.53 7.30
C ILE A 57 1.75 22.15 7.91
N ILE A 58 2.68 21.22 7.70
CA ILE A 58 2.64 19.91 8.35
C ILE A 58 3.05 20.24 9.78
N PRO A 59 2.12 20.19 10.76
CA PRO A 59 2.52 20.34 12.15
C PRO A 59 3.67 19.35 12.40
N PRO A 60 4.70 19.72 13.17
CA PRO A 60 5.81 18.84 13.44
C PRO A 60 5.24 17.48 13.86
N PRO A 61 5.66 16.38 13.20
CA PRO A 61 5.05 15.09 13.40
C PRO A 61 5.00 14.79 14.90
N ASN A 62 3.80 14.75 15.47
CA ASN A 62 3.61 14.40 16.87
C ASN A 62 3.84 12.90 17.00
N TYR A 63 5.11 12.54 17.14
CA TYR A 63 5.50 11.15 17.21
C TYR A 63 5.07 10.55 18.55
N PRO A 64 4.52 9.33 18.55
CA PRO A 64 4.23 8.62 19.77
C PRO A 64 5.54 8.44 20.57
N VAL A 65 5.55 8.92 21.81
CA VAL A 65 6.72 8.89 22.70
C VAL A 65 6.87 7.54 23.40
N ASN A 66 5.79 6.78 23.47
CA ASN A 66 5.72 5.46 24.10
C ASN A 66 6.20 4.36 23.14
N LEU A 67 6.49 3.17 23.67
CA LEU A 67 6.81 2.01 22.84
C LEU A 67 5.56 1.55 22.08
N PRO A 68 5.68 1.26 20.77
CA PRO A 68 4.58 0.66 20.02
C PRO A 68 4.32 -0.76 20.52
N THR A 69 3.05 -1.15 20.53
CA THR A 69 2.63 -2.55 20.76
C THR A 69 1.88 -3.04 19.53
N LEU A 70 2.11 -4.29 19.13
CA LEU A 70 1.36 -4.95 18.05
C LEU A 70 0.66 -6.18 18.64
N GLU A 71 -0.59 -5.98 19.05
CA GLU A 71 -1.33 -6.95 19.85
C GLU A 71 -1.96 -8.03 18.97
N ARG A 72 -2.52 -7.63 17.83
CA ARG A 72 -3.29 -8.53 16.97
C ARG A 72 -3.09 -8.19 15.50
N VAL A 73 -3.03 -9.25 14.70
CA VAL A 73 -3.28 -9.20 13.25
C VAL A 73 -4.57 -9.97 13.02
N ASN A 74 -5.55 -9.35 12.34
CA ASN A 74 -6.90 -9.92 12.19
C ASN A 74 -6.93 -11.24 11.38
N SER A 75 -6.00 -11.40 10.44
CA SER A 75 -5.87 -12.58 9.58
C SER A 75 -4.57 -13.32 9.90
N PHE A 76 -4.69 -14.62 10.16
CA PHE A 76 -3.54 -15.52 10.33
C PHE A 76 -3.13 -16.20 9.02
N PHE A 77 -3.90 -16.01 7.94
CA PHE A 77 -3.58 -16.46 6.59
C PHE A 77 -4.02 -15.44 5.53
N GLY A 78 -3.40 -15.46 4.36
CA GLY A 78 -3.76 -14.57 3.26
C GLY A 78 -2.91 -14.80 2.01
N LYS A 79 -3.22 -14.07 0.94
CA LYS A 79 -2.40 -14.01 -0.28
C LYS A 79 -1.98 -12.58 -0.58
N THR A 80 -1.03 -12.42 -1.49
CA THR A 80 -0.63 -11.09 -2.00
C THR A 80 -1.84 -10.28 -2.45
N GLY A 81 -1.92 -9.04 -2.00
CA GLY A 81 -3.02 -8.11 -2.29
C GLY A 81 -4.18 -8.12 -1.28
N ASP A 82 -4.32 -9.15 -0.44
CA ASP A 82 -5.32 -9.13 0.64
C ASP A 82 -4.94 -8.07 1.69
N THR A 83 -5.95 -7.43 2.28
CA THR A 83 -5.76 -6.46 3.37
C THR A 83 -5.68 -7.18 4.71
N VAL A 84 -4.60 -6.94 5.45
CA VAL A 84 -4.46 -7.31 6.86
C VAL A 84 -4.59 -6.08 7.74
N VAL A 85 -5.25 -6.25 8.90
CA VAL A 85 -5.49 -5.21 9.88
C VAL A 85 -4.63 -5.50 11.10
N LEU A 86 -3.72 -4.58 11.39
CA LEU A 86 -2.81 -4.59 12.53
C LEU A 86 -3.41 -3.71 13.61
N ILE A 87 -3.64 -4.29 14.79
CA ILE A 87 -4.24 -3.62 15.95
C ILE A 87 -3.20 -3.56 17.05
N GLY A 88 -3.05 -2.37 17.65
CA GLY A 88 -2.12 -2.16 18.74
C GLY A 88 -2.18 -0.74 19.28
N THR A 89 -1.06 -0.24 19.79
CA THR A 89 -0.99 1.10 20.38
C THR A 89 0.27 1.84 19.96
N ASN A 90 0.22 3.17 20.07
CA ASN A 90 1.36 4.06 19.84
C ASN A 90 1.94 3.98 18.41
N PHE A 91 1.11 3.80 17.39
CA PHE A 91 1.54 3.87 15.98
C PHE A 91 1.65 5.30 15.45
N GLY A 92 1.09 6.26 16.16
CA GLY A 92 0.95 7.65 15.72
C GLY A 92 -0.21 7.84 14.76
N ASP A 93 -0.75 9.05 14.68
CA ASP A 93 -1.93 9.34 13.86
C ASP A 93 -1.63 9.29 12.35
N TYR A 94 -0.35 9.38 11.98
CA TYR A 94 0.12 9.33 10.60
C TYR A 94 1.36 8.43 10.48
N GLN A 95 1.55 7.83 9.30
CA GLN A 95 2.68 6.94 9.03
C GLN A 95 4.04 7.66 9.16
N TRP A 96 4.20 8.82 8.52
CA TRP A 96 5.48 9.53 8.39
C TRP A 96 6.64 8.60 7.96
N ALA A 97 7.71 8.53 8.75
CA ALA A 97 8.88 7.67 8.51
C ALA A 97 8.69 6.23 9.05
N SER A 98 7.51 5.91 9.59
CA SER A 98 7.21 4.59 10.13
C SER A 98 6.97 3.58 9.00
N LYS A 99 7.33 2.33 9.28
CA LYS A 99 7.35 1.24 8.31
C LYS A 99 6.57 0.04 8.82
N VAL A 100 5.98 -0.71 7.90
CA VAL A 100 5.23 -1.94 8.20
C VAL A 100 5.86 -3.06 7.39
N TYR A 101 6.03 -4.20 8.03
CA TYR A 101 6.64 -5.37 7.44
C TYR A 101 5.70 -6.55 7.54
N VAL A 102 5.41 -7.15 6.39
CA VAL A 102 4.53 -8.30 6.27
C VAL A 102 5.32 -9.41 5.60
N GLY A 103 5.51 -10.53 6.30
CA GLY A 103 6.19 -11.67 5.71
C GLY A 103 7.65 -11.41 5.34
N SER A 104 8.36 -10.64 6.19
CA SER A 104 9.74 -10.16 5.99
C SER A 104 9.95 -9.20 4.82
N VAL A 105 8.87 -8.64 4.25
CA VAL A 105 8.93 -7.63 3.19
C VAL A 105 8.39 -6.31 3.72
N GLU A 106 9.10 -5.21 3.45
CA GLU A 106 8.62 -3.85 3.73
C GLU A 106 7.42 -3.56 2.82
N ALA A 107 6.29 -3.22 3.42
CA ALA A 107 5.11 -2.82 2.67
C ALA A 107 5.39 -1.49 1.95
N PRO A 108 5.22 -1.41 0.62
CA PRO A 108 5.38 -0.16 -0.12
C PRO A 108 4.27 0.82 0.29
N LYS A 109 4.47 2.11 0.04
CA LYS A 109 3.56 3.17 0.49
C LYS A 109 2.13 2.96 -0.01
N GLU A 110 2.00 2.43 -1.22
CA GLU A 110 0.72 2.16 -1.90
C GLU A 110 -0.02 0.95 -1.30
N ALA A 111 0.68 0.08 -0.57
CA ALA A 111 0.07 -1.04 0.13
C ALA A 111 -0.56 -0.61 1.47
N VAL A 112 -0.14 0.52 2.05
CA VAL A 112 -0.74 1.04 3.28
C VAL A 112 -2.06 1.72 2.93
N VAL A 113 -3.16 1.07 3.30
CA VAL A 113 -4.53 1.52 3.01
C VAL A 113 -4.98 2.56 4.02
N ARG A 114 -4.64 2.34 5.29
CA ARG A 114 -5.03 3.22 6.39
C ARG A 114 -3.99 3.20 7.50
N TRP A 115 -3.81 4.34 8.15
CA TRP A 115 -2.99 4.50 9.33
C TRP A 115 -3.72 5.30 10.41
N SER A 116 -3.65 4.85 11.65
CA SER A 116 -4.02 5.58 12.85
C SER A 116 -3.16 5.13 14.03
N SER A 117 -3.32 5.79 15.18
CA SER A 117 -2.55 5.50 16.39
C SER A 117 -2.72 4.08 16.95
N ASN A 118 -3.78 3.38 16.56
CA ASN A 118 -4.13 2.04 17.04
C ASN A 118 -4.43 1.01 15.95
N ILE A 119 -4.60 1.43 14.69
CA ILE A 119 -4.98 0.57 13.57
C ILE A 119 -4.13 0.90 12.36
N ILE A 120 -3.58 -0.13 11.73
CA ILE A 120 -2.94 -0.03 10.43
C ILE A 120 -3.59 -1.06 9.51
N GLU A 121 -4.11 -0.62 8.38
CA GLU A 121 -4.60 -1.50 7.32
C GLU A 121 -3.55 -1.52 6.21
N VAL A 122 -3.03 -2.70 5.91
CA VAL A 122 -1.96 -2.86 4.92
C VAL A 122 -2.25 -4.06 4.03
N LYS A 123 -2.01 -3.92 2.73
CA LYS A 123 -2.07 -5.02 1.78
C LYS A 123 -0.82 -5.87 1.89
N ILE A 124 -0.97 -7.18 1.76
CA ILE A 124 0.17 -8.11 1.71
C ILE A 124 0.98 -7.80 0.43
N PRO A 125 2.26 -7.38 0.56
CA PRO A 125 3.06 -6.96 -0.59
C PRO A 125 3.50 -8.14 -1.46
N GLU A 126 3.91 -7.85 -2.69
CA GLU A 126 4.49 -8.84 -3.58
C GLU A 126 5.82 -9.37 -3.01
N GLY A 127 6.04 -10.68 -3.12
CA GLY A 127 7.23 -11.34 -2.59
C GLY A 127 7.22 -11.60 -1.08
N ALA A 128 6.18 -11.18 -0.36
CA ALA A 128 5.98 -11.56 1.04
C ALA A 128 5.94 -13.08 1.19
N ARG A 129 6.50 -13.59 2.30
CA ARG A 129 6.48 -15.03 2.62
C ARG A 129 5.77 -15.28 3.95
N SER A 130 5.32 -16.52 4.18
CA SER A 130 4.81 -16.90 5.50
C SER A 130 5.85 -16.56 6.56
N GLY A 131 5.43 -15.86 7.61
CA GLY A 131 6.37 -15.28 8.55
C GLY A 131 5.76 -14.24 9.47
N LYS A 132 6.65 -13.59 10.22
CA LYS A 132 6.30 -12.55 11.18
C LYS A 132 5.75 -11.31 10.49
N VAL A 133 4.86 -10.63 11.21
CA VAL A 133 4.38 -9.28 10.90
C VAL A 133 4.89 -8.35 11.99
N TRP A 134 5.44 -7.21 11.61
CA TRP A 134 5.99 -6.25 12.55
C TRP A 134 5.96 -4.82 11.99
N VAL A 135 6.05 -3.85 12.89
CA VAL A 135 6.08 -2.43 12.54
C VAL A 135 7.30 -1.76 13.15
N SER A 136 7.83 -0.75 12.46
CA SER A 136 8.87 0.15 12.97
C SER A 136 8.29 1.55 13.08
N ILE A 137 8.06 2.01 14.30
CA ILE A 137 7.53 3.34 14.59
C ILE A 137 8.65 4.16 15.20
N ASN A 138 9.12 5.18 14.50
CA ASN A 138 10.21 6.05 14.98
C ASN A 138 11.45 5.27 15.48
N GLY A 139 11.87 4.25 14.72
CA GLY A 139 13.00 3.38 15.06
C GLY A 139 12.71 2.32 16.14
N ARG A 140 11.51 2.29 16.72
CA ARG A 140 11.09 1.29 17.72
C ARG A 140 10.28 0.19 17.05
N GLN A 141 10.61 -1.06 17.31
CA GLN A 141 9.93 -2.19 16.70
C GLN A 141 8.84 -2.76 17.60
N ALA A 142 7.69 -3.11 17.01
CA ALA A 142 6.68 -3.93 17.63
C ALA A 142 6.39 -5.15 16.76
N ASN A 143 6.51 -6.33 17.35
CA ASN A 143 6.31 -7.61 16.68
C ASN A 143 5.00 -8.23 17.11
N TRP A 144 4.29 -8.83 16.16
CA TRP A 144 3.18 -9.71 16.49
C TRP A 144 3.74 -11.08 16.91
N GLY A 145 3.21 -11.64 18.01
CA GLY A 145 3.63 -12.96 18.50
C GLY A 145 3.18 -14.14 17.63
N GLY A 146 2.23 -13.91 16.72
CA GLY A 146 1.74 -14.92 15.78
C GLY A 146 2.57 -15.04 14.50
N ASN A 147 2.14 -15.94 13.62
CA ASN A 147 2.73 -16.15 12.31
C ASN A 147 1.66 -15.98 11.23
N LEU A 148 1.96 -15.19 10.20
CA LEU A 148 1.07 -15.04 9.04
C LEU A 148 1.41 -16.14 8.02
N ILE A 149 0.41 -16.93 7.64
CA ILE A 149 0.58 -18.01 6.66
C ILE A 149 0.15 -17.49 5.29
N LEU A 150 1.11 -17.33 4.38
CA LEU A 150 0.83 -16.92 3.02
C LEU A 150 0.66 -18.11 2.10
N TYR A 151 -0.39 -18.07 1.28
CA TYR A 151 -0.61 -19.02 0.20
C TYR A 151 -0.51 -18.31 -1.15
N ASP A 152 0.08 -19.00 -2.12
CA ASP A 152 0.33 -18.48 -3.46
C ASP A 152 -0.78 -18.97 -4.40
N THR A 153 -1.70 -18.07 -4.78
CA THR A 153 -2.74 -18.40 -5.78
C THR A 153 -2.21 -18.49 -7.20
N THR A 154 -1.03 -17.92 -7.49
CA THR A 154 -0.41 -18.00 -8.81
C THR A 154 0.31 -19.32 -9.04
N ARG A 155 0.75 -19.98 -7.95
CA ARG A 155 1.45 -21.27 -8.00
C ARG A 155 0.61 -22.50 -7.64
N GLY A 156 -0.71 -22.34 -7.50
CA GLY A 156 -1.76 -23.32 -7.81
C GLY A 156 -1.62 -24.78 -7.33
N ALA A 157 -0.72 -25.09 -6.40
CA ALA A 157 -0.50 -26.46 -5.97
C ALA A 157 -1.67 -26.91 -5.10
N GLN A 158 -2.49 -27.81 -5.62
CA GLN A 158 -3.66 -28.33 -4.92
C GLN A 158 -3.33 -29.66 -4.27
N VAL A 159 -3.94 -29.94 -3.12
CA VAL A 159 -3.88 -31.25 -2.46
C VAL A 159 -5.14 -32.02 -2.84
N GLY A 160 -4.97 -33.13 -3.55
CA GLY A 160 -6.05 -34.04 -3.93
C GLY A 160 -6.02 -35.31 -3.10
N ILE A 161 -7.20 -35.89 -2.88
CA ILE A 161 -7.37 -37.23 -2.31
C ILE A 161 -8.16 -38.07 -3.32
N THR A 162 -7.66 -39.25 -3.67
CA THR A 162 -8.38 -40.19 -4.55
C THR A 162 -8.44 -41.56 -3.90
N LYS A 163 -9.63 -42.15 -3.89
CA LYS A 163 -9.84 -43.53 -3.44
C LYS A 163 -9.22 -44.49 -4.43
N ILE A 164 -8.34 -45.38 -3.97
CA ILE A 164 -7.76 -46.46 -4.77
C ILE A 164 -8.56 -47.75 -4.56
N SER A 165 -8.91 -48.07 -3.31
CA SER A 165 -9.66 -49.29 -2.96
C SER A 165 -10.55 -49.04 -1.74
N ALA A 166 -11.18 -50.09 -1.21
CA ALA A 166 -11.95 -50.02 0.03
C ALA A 166 -11.12 -49.57 1.25
N THR A 167 -9.80 -49.82 1.24
CA THR A 167 -8.89 -49.54 2.37
C THR A 167 -7.70 -48.66 2.00
N GLN A 168 -7.59 -48.22 0.74
CA GLN A 168 -6.46 -47.42 0.27
C GLN A 168 -6.94 -46.11 -0.38
N GLY A 169 -6.33 -45.00 0.04
CA GLY A 169 -6.45 -43.70 -0.58
C GLY A 169 -5.08 -43.17 -1.01
N ARG A 170 -5.06 -42.32 -2.03
CA ARG A 170 -3.87 -41.58 -2.46
C ARG A 170 -4.07 -40.12 -2.11
N VAL A 171 -3.13 -39.55 -1.35
CA VAL A 171 -2.94 -38.10 -1.28
C VAL A 171 -1.91 -37.73 -2.34
N PHE A 172 -2.21 -36.75 -3.19
CA PHE A 172 -1.31 -36.31 -4.24
C PHE A 172 -1.40 -34.80 -4.40
N LEU A 173 -0.36 -34.22 -5.00
CA LEU A 173 -0.31 -32.81 -5.32
C LEU A 173 -0.58 -32.62 -6.82
N ILE A 174 -1.41 -31.64 -7.17
CA ILE A 174 -1.70 -31.22 -8.55
C ILE A 174 -0.98 -29.88 -8.77
N SER A 175 -0.36 -29.70 -9.94
CA SER A 175 0.31 -28.44 -10.33
C SER A 175 1.42 -27.98 -9.37
N ALA A 176 2.06 -28.90 -8.64
CA ALA A 176 3.08 -28.57 -7.63
C ALA A 176 4.52 -28.47 -8.16
N ALA A 177 4.71 -28.40 -9.48
CA ALA A 177 6.05 -28.40 -10.11
C ALA A 177 6.94 -27.23 -9.63
N SER A 178 6.35 -26.12 -9.17
CA SER A 178 7.06 -24.96 -8.60
C SER A 178 7.02 -24.86 -7.07
N THR A 179 6.40 -25.81 -6.36
CA THR A 179 6.25 -25.76 -4.90
C THR A 179 7.55 -26.15 -4.22
N LYS A 180 8.21 -25.20 -3.56
CA LYS A 180 9.49 -25.45 -2.85
C LYS A 180 9.29 -26.03 -1.45
N ARG A 181 8.18 -25.69 -0.77
CA ARG A 181 7.76 -26.16 0.56
C ARG A 181 6.24 -26.07 0.67
N GLY A 182 5.60 -27.05 1.31
CA GLY A 182 4.16 -27.07 1.58
C GLY A 182 3.87 -27.91 2.82
N VAL A 183 2.76 -27.62 3.50
CA VAL A 183 2.29 -28.36 4.68
C VAL A 183 0.99 -29.06 4.28
N VAL A 184 0.92 -30.36 4.56
CA VAL A 184 -0.31 -31.16 4.42
C VAL A 184 -0.58 -31.76 5.79
N GLU A 185 -1.69 -31.36 6.40
CA GLU A 185 -2.13 -31.87 7.70
C GLU A 185 -3.15 -32.99 7.47
N LEU A 186 -2.85 -34.19 7.97
CA LEU A 186 -3.69 -35.38 7.84
C LEU A 186 -4.02 -35.89 9.24
N ALA A 187 -5.31 -35.86 9.59
CA ALA A 187 -5.81 -36.50 10.81
C ALA A 187 -6.22 -37.95 10.49
N TYR A 188 -5.72 -38.92 11.24
CA TYR A 188 -5.98 -40.35 11.03
C TYR A 188 -6.21 -41.05 12.38
N VAL A 189 -7.18 -41.96 12.46
CA VAL A 189 -7.70 -42.47 13.75
C VAL A 189 -7.42 -43.96 14.01
N SER A 190 -6.91 -44.77 13.08
CA SER A 190 -6.58 -46.17 13.44
C SER A 190 -5.75 -46.93 12.39
N GLU A 191 -4.72 -47.66 12.85
CA GLU A 191 -3.77 -48.56 12.14
C GLU A 191 -2.41 -47.91 11.78
N PRO A 192 -1.29 -48.67 11.66
CA PRO A 192 0.04 -48.09 11.56
C PRO A 192 0.21 -47.22 10.30
N ILE A 193 0.56 -45.95 10.51
CA ILE A 193 0.86 -44.99 9.43
C ILE A 193 2.20 -45.34 8.77
N THR A 194 2.16 -45.69 7.48
CA THR A 194 3.36 -45.91 6.66
C THR A 194 3.47 -44.82 5.61
N ILE A 195 4.52 -44.00 5.66
CA ILE A 195 4.78 -42.94 4.69
C ILE A 195 5.86 -43.42 3.71
N THR A 196 5.50 -43.62 2.45
CA THR A 196 6.44 -44.04 1.39
C THR A 196 6.54 -42.95 0.32
N PRO A 197 7.71 -42.32 0.10
CA PRO A 197 7.85 -41.31 -0.95
C PRO A 197 7.83 -41.97 -2.34
N LEU A 198 7.33 -41.25 -3.34
CA LEU A 198 7.45 -41.65 -4.74
C LEU A 198 8.91 -41.58 -5.20
N SER A 199 9.24 -42.29 -6.28
CA SER A 199 10.58 -42.26 -6.89
C SER A 199 11.02 -40.81 -7.18
N GLY A 200 12.23 -40.46 -6.76
CA GLY A 200 12.79 -39.11 -6.90
C GLY A 200 12.41 -38.11 -5.80
N ILE A 201 11.48 -38.45 -4.90
CA ILE A 201 11.11 -37.59 -3.76
C ILE A 201 11.87 -38.03 -2.51
N ARG A 202 12.38 -37.06 -1.75
CA ARG A 202 13.03 -37.28 -0.44
C ARG A 202 12.17 -36.69 0.66
N ILE A 203 11.99 -37.44 1.75
CA ILE A 203 11.43 -36.90 3.00
C ILE A 203 12.59 -36.22 3.73
N GLY A 204 12.42 -34.95 4.09
CA GLY A 204 13.42 -34.16 4.80
C GLY A 204 13.43 -34.47 6.30
N ALA A 205 12.64 -33.73 7.08
CA ALA A 205 12.43 -33.96 8.50
C ALA A 205 10.94 -34.20 8.77
N ILE A 206 10.64 -35.08 9.74
CA ILE A 206 9.29 -35.30 10.25
C ILE A 206 9.27 -34.79 11.69
N GLU A 207 8.44 -33.80 11.97
CA GLU A 207 8.19 -33.28 13.30
C GLU A 207 6.80 -33.73 13.76
N ILE A 208 6.73 -34.40 14.91
CA ILE A 208 5.47 -34.88 15.48
C ILE A 208 5.13 -33.96 16.66
N LEU A 209 4.14 -33.08 16.46
CA LEU A 209 3.77 -32.07 17.46
C LEU A 209 2.97 -32.65 18.63
N ARG A 210 2.25 -33.75 18.41
CA ARG A 210 1.41 -34.42 19.41
C ARG A 210 1.20 -35.89 19.05
N VAL A 211 1.30 -36.76 20.06
CA VAL A 211 0.91 -38.17 19.98
C VAL A 211 -0.06 -38.44 21.11
N GLU A 212 -1.25 -38.93 20.77
CA GLU A 212 -2.27 -39.37 21.72
C GLU A 212 -2.55 -40.85 21.42
N LEU A 213 -2.47 -41.70 22.44
CA LEU A 213 -2.83 -43.12 22.33
C LEU A 213 -4.16 -43.33 23.03
N TYR A 214 -5.03 -44.14 22.45
CA TYR A 214 -6.32 -44.47 23.01
C TYR A 214 -6.48 -45.98 23.12
N GLU A 215 -7.15 -46.44 24.18
CA GLU A 215 -7.64 -47.82 24.28
C GLU A 215 -8.75 -48.07 23.25
N SER A 216 -9.05 -49.35 22.98
CA SER A 216 -10.20 -49.75 22.15
C SER A 216 -11.56 -49.24 22.66
N SER A 217 -11.63 -48.83 23.92
CA SER A 217 -12.78 -48.20 24.58
C SER A 217 -12.88 -46.68 24.31
N GLY A 218 -11.89 -46.07 23.65
CA GLY A 218 -11.79 -44.62 23.42
C GLY A 218 -11.18 -43.82 24.58
N ARG A 219 -10.66 -44.49 25.62
CA ARG A 219 -10.00 -43.84 26.76
C ARG A 219 -8.56 -43.44 26.40
N LEU A 220 -8.17 -42.19 26.70
CA LEU A 220 -6.80 -41.70 26.49
C LEU A 220 -5.81 -42.43 27.41
N LEU A 221 -4.74 -42.96 26.83
CA LEU A 221 -3.62 -43.57 27.55
C LEU A 221 -2.58 -42.49 27.89
N PRO A 222 -2.26 -42.31 29.18
CA PRO A 222 -1.25 -41.36 29.59
C PRO A 222 0.14 -41.86 29.21
N LEU A 223 0.90 -40.98 28.57
CA LEU A 223 2.25 -41.23 28.06
C LEU A 223 3.27 -40.35 28.79
N PHE A 224 4.49 -40.85 28.95
CA PHE A 224 5.64 -40.01 29.28
C PHE A 224 6.76 -40.23 28.27
N ALA A 225 7.52 -39.15 28.02
CA ALA A 225 8.66 -39.16 27.13
C ALA A 225 9.95 -39.12 27.96
N GLU A 226 10.77 -40.16 27.81
CA GLU A 226 12.20 -40.05 28.06
C GLU A 226 12.85 -39.47 26.79
N PRO A 227 13.99 -38.76 26.87
CA PRO A 227 14.62 -38.10 25.73
C PRO A 227 14.87 -38.98 24.48
N LEU A 228 14.80 -40.30 24.64
CA LEU A 228 15.04 -41.29 23.59
C LEU A 228 13.94 -42.36 23.48
N THR A 229 12.89 -42.35 24.29
CA THR A 229 11.85 -43.41 24.27
C THR A 229 10.50 -42.91 24.80
N LEU A 230 9.41 -43.31 24.15
CA LEU A 230 8.05 -43.09 24.64
C LEU A 230 7.59 -44.34 25.40
N LYS A 231 7.11 -44.20 26.64
CA LYS A 231 6.61 -45.31 27.46
C LYS A 231 5.20 -45.04 27.96
N LEU A 232 4.40 -46.10 28.08
CA LEU A 232 3.09 -46.07 28.74
C LEU A 232 3.31 -45.95 30.25
N LEU A 233 2.49 -45.14 30.91
CA LEU A 233 2.40 -45.19 32.36
C LEU A 233 1.68 -46.49 32.77
N PRO A 234 2.15 -47.18 33.83
CA PRO A 234 1.49 -48.37 34.35
C PRO A 234 0.08 -48.06 34.88
#